data_AF-A0A8J2NTC9-F1
#
_entry.id   AF-A0A8J2NTC9-F1
#
_cell.length_a   1.000
_cell.length_b   1.000
_cell.length_c   1.000
_cell.angle_alpha   90.00
_cell.angle_beta   90.00
_cell.angle_gamma   90.00
#
_symmetry.space_group_name_H-M   'P 1'
#
loop_
_entity.id
_entity.type
_entity.pdbx_description
1 polymer ?
#
loop_
_entity_poly.entity_id
_entity_poly.type
_entity_poly.pdbx_seq_one_letter_code
_entity_poly.pdbx_strand_id
1 'polypeptide(L)'
;MEIDQNQEQEMAEISNVYDPEPAVPALKENSTIAIAFQVLRSEVHKYRTKNELENFNPEELHTSLREKLPDLPTSIYDTIEEYVKKLGLSVENWLKEHYKRVLFFHYGRRNYVLYDFDDFVSDSAGGIDYVKTAERMVRCDRFNNAVKFKVACMYCFEDDVRRIWPSVWKEVGLDQIQFDDCPQLYYWICRLSKQLDKIPLRQEDDSIDGKMFNACIRSSGTSWEYFWNRLSPDIQLQKALDMVYGGEKGELILRK
;
A
#
# COMPACT_ATOMS: atom_id res chain seq x y z
N MET A 1 32.24 16.41 -2.74
CA MET A 1 30.90 16.81 -2.26
C MET A 1 30.67 15.96 -1.03
N GLU A 2 31.01 16.53 0.12
CA GLU A 2 31.03 15.85 1.41
C GLU A 2 29.61 15.50 1.83
N ILE A 3 29.40 14.23 2.18
CA ILE A 3 28.18 13.77 2.82
C ILE A 3 28.23 14.31 4.25
N ASP A 4 27.18 15.03 4.64
CA ASP A 4 27.06 15.61 5.97
C ASP A 4 27.02 14.47 7.00
N GLN A 5 28.08 14.37 7.81
CA GLN A 5 28.26 13.30 8.81
C GLN A 5 27.11 13.26 9.83
N ASN A 6 26.38 14.37 10.01
CA ASN A 6 25.18 14.40 10.83
C ASN A 6 24.04 13.52 10.28
N GLN A 7 23.91 13.39 8.95
CA GLN A 7 22.85 12.59 8.34
C GLN A 7 23.11 11.08 8.47
N GLU A 8 24.37 10.64 8.51
CA GLU A 8 24.69 9.23 8.78
C GLU A 8 24.45 8.86 10.26
N GLN A 9 24.64 9.82 11.17
CA GLN A 9 24.49 9.60 12.60
C GLN A 9 23.01 9.51 13.04
N GLU A 10 22.12 10.36 12.50
CA GLU A 10 20.66 10.25 12.70
C GLU A 10 20.10 8.91 12.16
N MET A 11 20.64 8.41 11.05
CA MET A 11 20.21 7.14 10.43
C MET A 11 20.69 5.90 11.19
N ALA A 12 21.86 5.96 11.82
CA ALA A 12 22.37 4.89 12.69
C ALA A 12 21.54 4.78 13.97
N GLU A 13 21.02 5.90 14.50
CA GLU A 13 20.12 5.91 15.65
C GLU A 13 18.75 5.30 15.31
N ILE A 14 18.18 5.58 14.15
CA ILE A 14 16.93 4.94 13.69
C ILE A 14 17.09 3.41 13.51
N SER A 15 18.27 2.96 13.05
CA SER A 15 18.57 1.53 12.86
C SER A 15 18.86 0.77 14.16
N ASN A 16 19.33 1.44 15.23
CA ASN A 16 19.72 0.81 16.50
C ASN A 16 18.60 0.75 17.56
N VAL A 17 17.45 1.39 17.31
CA VAL A 17 16.27 1.34 18.21
C VAL A 17 15.45 0.04 18.05
N TYR A 18 15.80 -0.80 17.06
CA TYR A 18 15.05 -2.01 16.74
C TYR A 18 15.75 -3.29 17.18
N ASP A 19 15.42 -3.74 18.38
CA ASP A 19 15.57 -5.15 18.77
C ASP A 19 14.28 -5.61 19.47
N PRO A 20 13.33 -6.26 18.78
CA PRO A 20 12.15 -6.77 19.42
C PRO A 20 12.36 -8.25 19.75
N GLU A 21 12.69 -8.54 21.01
CA GLU A 21 12.54 -9.87 21.59
C GLU A 21 11.04 -10.16 21.75
N PRO A 22 10.44 -11.20 21.13
CA PRO A 22 9.01 -11.43 21.27
C PRO A 22 8.72 -12.45 22.38
N ALA A 23 8.04 -11.99 23.43
CA ALA A 23 7.35 -12.86 24.36
C ALA A 23 6.13 -13.51 23.66
N VAL A 24 6.06 -14.85 23.66
CA VAL A 24 5.02 -15.65 23.00
C VAL A 24 3.82 -15.86 23.94
N PRO A 25 2.60 -15.41 23.60
CA PRO A 25 1.39 -15.77 24.36
C PRO A 25 0.69 -17.02 23.80
N ALA A 26 -0.04 -17.70 24.68
CA ALA A 26 -0.61 -19.05 24.50
C ALA A 26 -1.74 -19.19 23.45
N LEU A 27 -1.78 -20.39 22.84
CA LEU A 27 -2.58 -20.79 21.67
C LEU A 27 -4.08 -21.09 21.94
N LYS A 28 -4.95 -20.46 21.15
CA LYS A 28 -6.27 -20.93 20.63
C LYS A 28 -6.43 -20.32 19.24
N GLU A 29 -7.15 -20.95 18.29
CA GLU A 29 -7.49 -20.58 16.88
C GLU A 29 -6.78 -19.38 16.20
N ASN A 30 -6.65 -18.23 16.87
CA ASN A 30 -5.56 -17.26 16.70
C ASN A 30 -4.14 -17.86 16.59
N SER A 31 -3.89 -19.10 16.99
CA SER A 31 -2.55 -19.68 17.00
C SER A 31 -1.99 -19.99 15.62
N THR A 32 -2.79 -20.53 14.71
CA THR A 32 -2.33 -20.88 13.35
C THR A 32 -2.02 -19.62 12.57
N ILE A 33 -2.90 -18.61 12.68
CA ILE A 33 -2.70 -17.28 12.09
C ILE A 33 -1.47 -16.62 12.71
N ALA A 34 -1.33 -16.62 14.04
CA ALA A 34 -0.18 -16.03 14.71
C ALA A 34 1.14 -16.70 14.31
N ILE A 35 1.17 -18.02 14.21
CA ILE A 35 2.35 -18.78 13.74
C ILE A 35 2.67 -18.41 12.29
N ALA A 36 1.67 -18.40 11.40
CA ALA A 36 1.85 -18.02 10.00
C ALA A 36 2.39 -16.58 9.88
N PHE A 37 1.82 -15.65 10.65
CA PHE A 37 2.28 -14.27 10.73
C PHE A 37 3.71 -14.17 11.26
N GLN A 38 4.09 -14.95 12.27
CA GLN A 38 5.44 -14.94 12.81
C GLN A 38 6.47 -15.46 11.81
N VAL A 39 6.14 -16.55 11.10
CA VAL A 39 6.99 -17.10 10.03
C VAL A 39 7.13 -16.07 8.92
N LEU A 40 6.01 -15.54 8.40
CA LEU A 40 6.02 -14.51 7.36
C LEU A 40 6.78 -13.26 7.80
N ARG A 41 6.59 -12.77 9.03
CA ARG A 41 7.30 -11.61 9.56
C ARG A 41 8.81 -11.82 9.49
N SER A 42 9.29 -12.96 9.96
CA SER A 42 10.73 -13.28 9.95
C SER A 42 11.32 -13.42 8.55
N GLU A 43 10.50 -13.81 7.56
CA GLU A 43 10.91 -13.92 6.16
C GLU A 43 10.81 -12.59 5.42
N VAL A 44 9.71 -11.85 5.60
CA VAL A 44 9.48 -10.54 4.97
C VAL A 44 10.51 -9.51 5.43
N HIS A 45 11.00 -9.60 6.67
CA HIS A 45 12.07 -8.74 7.19
C HIS A 45 13.40 -8.84 6.41
N LYS A 46 13.59 -9.88 5.59
CA LYS A 46 14.74 -10.03 4.68
C LYS A 46 14.64 -9.14 3.44
N TYR A 47 13.45 -8.60 3.14
CA TYR A 47 13.19 -7.83 1.93
C TYR A 47 13.01 -6.34 2.26
N ARG A 48 14.13 -5.66 2.56
CA ARG A 48 14.18 -4.25 3.01
C ARG A 48 14.49 -3.26 1.89
N THR A 49 14.88 -3.76 0.72
CA THR A 49 15.24 -2.95 -0.45
C THR A 49 14.38 -3.30 -1.65
N LYS A 50 14.41 -2.41 -2.66
CA LYS A 50 13.78 -2.64 -3.96
C LYS A 50 14.10 -4.01 -4.54
N ASN A 51 15.40 -4.28 -4.64
CA ASN A 51 15.91 -5.45 -5.35
C ASN A 51 15.55 -6.72 -4.58
N GLU A 52 15.55 -6.66 -3.25
CA GLU A 52 15.08 -7.80 -2.46
C GLU A 52 13.57 -8.01 -2.69
N LEU A 53 12.76 -6.96 -2.65
CA LEU A 53 11.32 -7.08 -2.90
C LEU A 53 10.96 -7.61 -4.29
N GLU A 54 11.68 -7.18 -5.32
CA GLU A 54 11.51 -7.71 -6.68
C GLU A 54 11.86 -9.20 -6.78
N ASN A 55 12.62 -9.72 -5.82
CA ASN A 55 12.98 -11.13 -5.69
C ASN A 55 12.17 -11.86 -4.59
N PHE A 56 11.11 -11.25 -4.04
CA PHE A 56 10.25 -11.94 -3.08
C PHE A 56 9.66 -13.20 -3.72
N ASN A 57 9.97 -14.36 -3.16
CA ASN A 57 9.51 -15.64 -3.63
C ASN A 57 8.65 -16.30 -2.55
N PRO A 58 7.32 -16.37 -2.74
CA PRO A 58 6.43 -17.05 -1.80
C PRO A 58 6.84 -18.50 -1.53
N GLU A 59 7.55 -19.16 -2.45
CA GLU A 59 7.99 -20.54 -2.26
C GLU A 59 9.10 -20.69 -1.21
N GLU A 60 9.90 -19.64 -0.96
CA GLU A 60 10.92 -19.64 0.11
C GLU A 60 10.29 -19.68 1.51
N LEU A 61 9.03 -19.27 1.61
CA LEU A 61 8.26 -19.34 2.84
C LEU A 61 7.98 -20.80 3.24
N HIS A 62 7.78 -21.71 2.27
CA HIS A 62 7.56 -23.14 2.53
C HIS A 62 8.77 -23.78 3.17
N THR A 63 9.96 -23.55 2.61
CA THR A 63 11.22 -24.05 3.17
C THR A 63 11.44 -23.53 4.58
N SER A 64 11.23 -22.22 4.78
CA SER A 64 11.38 -21.57 6.08
C SER A 64 10.38 -22.08 7.13
N LEU A 65 9.15 -22.41 6.70
CA LEU A 65 8.14 -23.00 7.57
C LEU A 65 8.59 -24.37 8.09
N ARG A 66 9.10 -25.26 7.23
CA ARG A 66 9.59 -26.58 7.64
C ARG A 66 10.79 -26.50 8.59
N GLU A 67 11.72 -25.58 8.31
CA GLU A 67 12.92 -25.40 9.13
C GLU A 67 12.58 -24.88 10.53
N LYS A 68 11.64 -23.94 10.64
CA LYS A 68 11.28 -23.30 11.92
C LYS A 68 10.34 -24.13 12.76
N LEU A 69 9.59 -25.05 12.14
CA LEU A 69 8.51 -25.80 12.77
C LEU A 69 8.58 -27.30 12.42
N PRO A 70 9.70 -27.99 12.72
CA PRO A 70 9.92 -29.38 12.30
C PRO A 70 9.00 -30.40 12.99
N ASP A 71 8.51 -30.08 14.20
CA ASP A 71 7.77 -31.01 15.05
C ASP A 71 6.24 -30.91 14.90
N LEU A 72 5.74 -30.12 13.95
CA LEU A 72 4.30 -29.93 13.75
C LEU A 72 3.66 -31.12 13.01
N PRO A 73 2.49 -31.62 13.48
CA PRO A 73 1.73 -32.62 12.74
C PRO A 73 1.42 -32.17 11.31
N THR A 74 1.48 -33.11 10.36
CA THR A 74 1.27 -32.84 8.92
C THR A 74 -0.02 -32.08 8.64
N SER A 75 -1.13 -32.44 9.29
CA SER A 75 -2.42 -31.76 9.08
C SER A 75 -2.40 -30.28 9.50
N ILE A 76 -1.64 -29.93 10.55
CA ILE A 76 -1.47 -28.54 10.97
C ILE A 76 -0.51 -27.83 10.02
N TYR A 77 0.55 -28.52 9.59
CA TYR A 77 1.50 -27.99 8.61
C TYR A 77 0.78 -27.60 7.31
N ASP A 78 -0.03 -28.50 6.74
CA ASP A 78 -0.78 -28.26 5.50
C ASP A 78 -1.71 -27.04 5.65
N THR A 79 -2.32 -26.87 6.82
CA THR A 79 -3.19 -25.72 7.12
C THR A 79 -2.40 -24.41 7.20
N ILE A 80 -1.25 -24.40 7.91
CA ILE A 80 -0.38 -23.22 7.99
C ILE A 80 0.19 -22.88 6.61
N GLU A 81 0.58 -23.89 5.85
CA GLU A 81 1.12 -23.77 4.51
C GLU A 81 0.14 -23.08 3.56
N GLU A 82 -1.12 -23.50 3.54
CA GLU A 82 -2.15 -22.86 2.72
C GLU A 82 -2.34 -21.37 3.12
N TYR A 83 -2.31 -21.09 4.42
CA TYR A 83 -2.45 -19.72 4.93
C TYR A 83 -1.25 -18.84 4.55
N VAL A 84 -0.03 -19.34 4.77
CA VAL A 84 1.22 -18.66 4.42
C VAL A 84 1.27 -18.34 2.93
N LYS A 85 0.81 -19.26 2.08
CA LYS A 85 0.73 -19.05 0.63
C LYS A 85 -0.25 -17.93 0.27
N LYS A 86 -1.46 -17.95 0.84
CA LYS A 86 -2.48 -16.90 0.60
C LYS A 86 -2.01 -15.54 1.08
N LEU A 87 -1.50 -15.47 2.31
CA LEU A 87 -1.04 -14.21 2.90
C LEU A 87 0.22 -13.71 2.19
N GLY A 88 1.18 -14.58 1.87
CA GLY A 88 2.38 -14.24 1.10
C GLY A 88 2.04 -13.65 -0.27
N LEU A 89 1.09 -14.23 -0.99
CA LEU A 89 0.59 -13.68 -2.26
C LEU A 89 -0.10 -12.33 -2.06
N SER A 90 -0.86 -12.16 -0.97
CA SER A 90 -1.52 -10.89 -0.66
C SER A 90 -0.50 -9.79 -0.34
N VAL A 91 0.56 -10.12 0.41
CA VAL A 91 1.70 -9.25 0.69
C VAL A 91 2.41 -8.88 -0.60
N GLU A 92 2.75 -9.84 -1.46
CA GLU A 92 3.37 -9.59 -2.76
C GLU A 92 2.52 -8.63 -3.62
N ASN A 93 1.21 -8.85 -3.69
CA ASN A 93 0.30 -7.99 -4.44
C ASN A 93 0.22 -6.59 -3.84
N TRP A 94 0.14 -6.47 -2.52
CA TRP A 94 0.17 -5.18 -1.83
C TRP A 94 1.44 -4.43 -2.19
N LEU A 95 2.58 -5.10 -2.13
CA LEU A 95 3.86 -4.53 -2.46
C LEU A 95 3.91 -4.09 -3.91
N LYS A 96 3.55 -4.94 -4.87
CA LYS A 96 3.54 -4.56 -6.29
C LYS A 96 2.69 -3.32 -6.58
N GLU A 97 1.52 -3.21 -5.95
CA GLU A 97 0.61 -2.08 -6.13
C GLU A 97 1.10 -0.78 -5.48
N HIS A 98 1.73 -0.87 -4.30
CA HIS A 98 2.08 0.30 -3.48
C HIS A 98 3.55 0.68 -3.56
N TYR A 99 4.43 -0.23 -3.96
CA TYR A 99 5.87 -0.05 -3.95
C TYR A 99 6.34 1.10 -4.84
N LYS A 100 5.86 1.13 -6.09
CA LYS A 100 6.20 2.20 -7.04
C LYS A 100 5.54 3.54 -6.71
N ARG A 101 4.34 3.49 -6.11
CA ARG A 101 3.46 4.66 -5.96
C ARG A 101 3.59 5.37 -4.60
N VAL A 102 3.90 4.63 -3.53
CA VAL A 102 3.82 5.10 -2.14
C VAL A 102 5.15 4.94 -1.41
N LEU A 103 5.78 3.78 -1.53
CA LEU A 103 6.99 3.43 -0.78
C LEU A 103 8.28 3.99 -1.40
N PHE A 104 8.18 4.66 -2.55
CA PHE A 104 9.29 5.38 -3.17
C PHE A 104 9.42 6.78 -2.55
N PHE A 105 10.46 6.95 -1.73
CA PHE A 105 10.98 8.25 -1.35
C PHE A 105 12.46 8.30 -1.73
N HIS A 106 12.84 9.30 -2.53
CA HIS A 106 14.24 9.60 -2.77
C HIS A 106 14.79 10.37 -1.58
N TYR A 107 15.37 9.66 -0.62
CA TYR A 107 16.27 10.28 0.35
C TYR A 107 17.71 10.02 -0.12
N GLY A 108 18.25 10.94 -0.92
CA GLY A 108 19.56 10.75 -1.57
C GLY A 108 19.53 9.63 -2.63
N ARG A 109 20.50 8.68 -2.55
CA ARG A 109 20.71 7.59 -3.55
C ARG A 109 20.21 6.21 -3.12
N ARG A 110 19.56 6.06 -1.96
CA ARG A 110 19.13 4.74 -1.45
C ARG A 110 17.61 4.67 -1.33
N ASN A 111 17.04 3.56 -1.80
CA ASN A 111 15.62 3.26 -1.74
C ASN A 111 15.35 2.39 -0.52
N TYR A 112 14.72 2.94 0.51
CA TYR A 112 14.35 2.21 1.71
C TYR A 112 12.87 1.87 1.71
N VAL A 113 12.58 0.63 2.10
CA VAL A 113 11.23 0.15 2.32
C VAL A 113 10.82 0.51 3.74
N LEU A 114 9.79 1.34 3.90
CA LEU A 114 9.38 1.88 5.21
C LEU A 114 8.29 1.06 5.92
N TYR A 115 7.93 -0.13 5.47
CA TYR A 115 6.90 -0.92 6.17
C TYR A 115 7.51 -2.04 7.00
N ASP A 116 6.83 -2.35 8.09
CA ASP A 116 6.99 -3.54 8.90
C ASP A 116 5.85 -4.51 8.57
N PHE A 117 6.07 -5.81 8.71
CA PHE A 117 5.00 -6.79 8.58
C PHE A 117 3.87 -6.54 9.59
N ASP A 118 4.20 -5.95 10.74
CA ASP A 118 3.21 -5.54 11.75
C ASP A 118 2.24 -4.47 11.27
N ASP A 119 2.57 -3.74 10.20
CA ASP A 119 1.67 -2.73 9.63
C ASP A 119 0.51 -3.38 8.86
N PHE A 120 0.64 -4.65 8.45
CA PHE A 120 -0.41 -5.38 7.77
C PHE A 120 -1.54 -5.78 8.73
N VAL A 121 -2.76 -5.53 8.31
CA VAL A 121 -3.97 -5.99 8.99
C VAL A 121 -4.55 -7.13 8.17
N SER A 122 -4.75 -8.29 8.77
CA SER A 122 -5.40 -9.40 8.06
C SER A 122 -6.90 -9.21 7.92
N ASP A 123 -7.44 -9.70 6.80
CA ASP A 123 -8.88 -9.87 6.60
C ASP A 123 -9.36 -11.23 7.17
N SER A 124 -10.67 -11.47 7.10
CA SER A 124 -11.27 -12.73 7.58
C SER A 124 -10.96 -13.94 6.70
N ALA A 125 -10.45 -13.74 5.48
CA ALA A 125 -10.05 -14.80 4.56
C ALA A 125 -8.56 -15.16 4.67
N GLY A 126 -7.83 -14.47 5.55
CA GLY A 126 -6.40 -14.66 5.77
C GLY A 126 -5.49 -13.92 4.80
N GLY A 127 -6.03 -13.00 4.00
CA GLY A 127 -5.27 -12.04 3.20
C GLY A 127 -4.99 -10.76 3.98
N ILE A 128 -4.46 -9.75 3.29
CA ILE A 128 -4.34 -8.38 3.80
C ILE A 128 -5.66 -7.65 3.56
N ASP A 129 -6.20 -7.03 4.61
CA ASP A 129 -7.21 -5.98 4.50
C ASP A 129 -6.52 -4.68 4.06
N TYR A 130 -6.67 -4.37 2.78
CA TYR A 130 -5.95 -3.26 2.14
C TYR A 130 -6.32 -1.91 2.75
N VAL A 131 -7.60 -1.70 3.04
CA VAL A 131 -8.10 -0.43 3.58
C VAL A 131 -7.64 -0.26 5.02
N LYS A 132 -7.81 -1.28 5.87
CA LYS A 132 -7.37 -1.18 7.27
C LYS A 132 -5.86 -1.07 7.40
N THR A 133 -5.10 -1.73 6.53
CA THR A 133 -3.65 -1.59 6.45
C THR A 133 -3.27 -0.15 6.10
N ALA A 134 -3.89 0.42 5.06
CA ALA A 134 -3.67 1.82 4.68
C ALA A 134 -4.00 2.79 5.83
N GLU A 135 -5.14 2.61 6.50
CA GLU A 135 -5.51 3.44 7.65
C GLU A 135 -4.47 3.35 8.78
N ARG A 136 -4.00 2.14 9.08
CA ARG A 136 -2.97 1.92 10.11
C ARG A 136 -1.67 2.63 9.75
N MET A 137 -1.24 2.54 8.50
CA MET A 137 -0.05 3.24 8.01
C MET A 137 -0.19 4.77 8.13
N VAL A 138 -1.34 5.33 7.75
CA VAL A 138 -1.61 6.78 7.84
C VAL A 138 -1.57 7.30 9.28
N ARG A 139 -1.97 6.47 10.24
CA ARG A 139 -2.00 6.79 11.68
C ARG A 139 -0.68 6.47 12.40
N CYS A 140 0.22 5.69 11.81
CA CYS A 140 1.43 5.24 12.48
C CYS A 140 2.54 6.30 12.46
N ASP A 141 3.02 6.73 13.63
CA ASP A 141 4.02 7.79 13.78
C ASP A 141 5.39 7.49 13.17
N ARG A 142 5.69 6.22 12.89
CA ARG A 142 6.91 5.80 12.19
C ARG A 142 7.00 6.34 10.77
N PHE A 143 5.87 6.55 10.10
CA PHE A 143 5.85 7.08 8.74
C PHE A 143 5.89 8.60 8.74
N ASN A 144 6.76 9.17 7.89
CA ASN A 144 6.78 10.61 7.65
C ASN A 144 5.47 11.09 6.99
N ASN A 145 5.21 12.40 7.07
CA ASN A 145 3.94 12.95 6.58
C ASN A 145 3.76 12.76 5.08
N ALA A 146 4.83 12.73 4.30
CA ALA A 146 4.71 12.55 2.86
C ALA A 146 4.28 11.13 2.46
N VAL A 147 4.79 10.09 3.14
CA VAL A 147 4.31 8.71 2.95
C VAL A 147 2.85 8.60 3.38
N LYS A 148 2.51 9.11 4.57
CA LYS A 148 1.13 9.12 5.07
C LYS A 148 0.19 9.82 4.08
N PHE A 149 0.61 10.95 3.52
CA PHE A 149 -0.15 11.69 2.52
C PHE A 149 -0.36 10.91 1.23
N LYS A 150 0.69 10.26 0.70
CA LYS A 150 0.57 9.40 -0.49
C LYS A 150 -0.42 8.26 -0.27
N VAL A 151 -0.34 7.54 0.86
CA VAL A 151 -1.29 6.48 1.23
C VAL A 151 -2.71 7.06 1.33
N ALA A 152 -2.89 8.13 2.09
CA ALA A 152 -4.19 8.75 2.29
C ALA A 152 -4.82 9.21 0.96
N CYS A 153 -3.99 9.74 0.04
CA CYS A 153 -4.45 10.13 -1.29
C CYS A 153 -4.90 8.91 -2.11
N MET A 154 -4.08 7.85 -2.16
CA MET A 154 -4.36 6.64 -2.91
C MET A 154 -5.67 5.97 -2.49
N TYR A 155 -5.93 5.93 -1.18
CA TYR A 155 -7.15 5.36 -0.60
C TYR A 155 -8.30 6.37 -0.45
N CYS A 156 -8.10 7.61 -0.88
CA CYS A 156 -9.08 8.69 -0.77
C CYS A 156 -9.60 8.93 0.66
N PHE A 157 -8.73 8.82 1.67
CA PHE A 157 -9.01 9.20 3.06
C PHE A 157 -9.04 10.73 3.19
N GLU A 158 -10.14 11.35 2.73
CA GLU A 158 -10.27 12.80 2.55
C GLU A 158 -9.90 13.62 3.80
N ASP A 159 -10.33 13.18 4.98
CA ASP A 159 -10.03 13.86 6.23
C ASP A 159 -8.53 13.81 6.58
N ASP A 160 -7.90 12.65 6.40
CA ASP A 160 -6.46 12.49 6.61
C ASP A 160 -5.65 13.28 5.57
N VAL A 161 -6.06 13.26 4.30
CA VAL A 161 -5.45 14.05 3.23
C VAL A 161 -5.41 15.53 3.61
N ARG A 162 -6.53 16.09 4.05
CA ARG A 162 -6.63 17.50 4.47
C ARG A 162 -5.83 17.80 5.73
N ARG A 163 -5.83 16.88 6.69
CA ARG A 163 -5.10 17.00 7.95
C ARG A 163 -3.59 16.98 7.76
N ILE A 164 -3.08 16.14 6.86
CA ILE A 164 -1.65 15.90 6.66
C ILE A 164 -1.03 16.94 5.70
N TRP A 165 -1.80 17.44 4.72
CA TRP A 165 -1.32 18.36 3.68
C TRP A 165 -0.50 19.56 4.18
N PRO A 166 -0.91 20.31 5.23
CA PRO A 166 -0.15 21.46 5.69
C PRO A 166 1.27 21.11 6.18
N SER A 167 1.47 19.90 6.71
CA SER A 167 2.77 19.43 7.18
C SER A 167 3.66 19.00 6.02
N VAL A 168 3.10 18.28 5.03
CA VAL A 168 3.83 17.86 3.82
C VAL A 168 4.39 19.06 3.08
N TRP A 169 3.58 20.10 2.92
CA TRP A 169 4.01 21.33 2.26
C TRP A 169 5.23 21.96 2.94
N LYS A 170 5.28 21.91 4.28
CA LYS A 170 6.37 22.49 5.07
C LYS A 170 7.63 21.62 5.08
N GLU A 171 7.48 20.31 5.09
CA GLU A 171 8.59 19.36 5.26
C GLU A 171 9.33 19.07 3.96
N VAL A 172 8.59 18.90 2.86
CA VAL A 172 9.15 18.30 1.63
C VAL A 172 9.10 19.26 0.44
N GLY A 173 8.20 20.25 0.46
CA GLY A 173 7.91 21.07 -0.72
C GLY A 173 7.20 20.27 -1.82
N LEU A 174 6.54 20.96 -2.75
CA LEU A 174 5.83 20.31 -3.85
C LEU A 174 6.75 19.67 -4.89
N ASP A 175 7.92 20.26 -5.08
CA ASP A 175 8.92 19.93 -6.09
C ASP A 175 9.58 18.57 -5.85
N GLN A 176 9.55 18.09 -4.61
CA GLN A 176 10.09 16.77 -4.26
C GLN A 176 9.04 15.64 -4.29
N ILE A 177 7.75 15.96 -4.51
CA ILE A 177 6.71 14.95 -4.67
C ILE A 177 6.71 14.48 -6.13
N GLN A 178 7.27 13.30 -6.38
CA GLN A 178 7.13 12.65 -7.68
C GLN A 178 5.65 12.29 -7.94
N PHE A 179 5.13 12.77 -9.08
CA PHE A 179 3.74 12.63 -9.49
C PHE A 179 3.47 11.35 -10.30
N ASP A 180 4.53 10.70 -10.74
CA ASP A 180 4.47 9.69 -11.77
C ASP A 180 3.83 8.41 -11.18
N ASP A 181 2.62 8.10 -11.65
CA ASP A 181 1.87 6.84 -11.49
C ASP A 181 0.80 6.74 -10.39
N CYS A 182 0.42 7.83 -9.72
CA CYS A 182 -0.75 7.83 -8.81
C CYS A 182 -1.74 8.95 -9.17
N PRO A 183 -2.75 8.67 -10.02
CA PRO A 183 -3.79 9.64 -10.38
C PRO A 183 -4.45 10.30 -9.17
N GLN A 184 -4.67 9.53 -8.10
CA GLN A 184 -5.31 10.01 -6.87
C GLN A 184 -4.46 11.06 -6.16
N LEU A 185 -3.14 10.84 -6.07
CA LEU A 185 -2.20 11.80 -5.51
C LEU A 185 -2.24 13.12 -6.28
N TYR A 186 -2.20 13.04 -7.61
CA TYR A 186 -2.24 14.22 -8.46
C TYR A 186 -3.56 15.00 -8.31
N TYR A 187 -4.69 14.29 -8.29
CA TYR A 187 -6.00 14.88 -8.01
C TYR A 187 -6.01 15.67 -6.70
N TRP A 188 -5.55 15.05 -5.61
CA TRP A 188 -5.58 15.68 -4.30
C TRP A 188 -4.67 16.90 -4.22
N ILE A 189 -3.48 16.84 -4.81
CA ILE A 189 -2.56 17.98 -4.85
C ILE A 189 -3.19 19.14 -5.62
N CYS A 190 -3.72 18.91 -6.82
CA CYS A 190 -4.40 19.96 -7.59
C CYS A 190 -5.60 20.53 -6.84
N ARG A 191 -6.39 19.69 -6.18
CA ARG A 191 -7.56 20.11 -5.40
C ARG A 191 -7.16 20.95 -4.18
N LEU A 192 -6.15 20.54 -3.43
CA LEU A 192 -5.67 21.22 -2.22
C LEU A 192 -4.91 22.51 -2.53
N SER A 193 -4.14 22.53 -3.63
CA SER A 193 -3.42 23.71 -4.12
C SER A 193 -4.30 24.72 -4.86
N LYS A 194 -5.59 24.37 -5.09
CA LYS A 194 -6.53 25.12 -5.94
C LYS A 194 -6.04 25.30 -7.38
N GLN A 195 -5.26 24.35 -7.89
CA GLN A 195 -4.71 24.33 -9.25
C GLN A 195 -5.35 23.21 -10.09
N LEU A 196 -6.68 23.10 -10.03
CA LEU A 196 -7.44 22.08 -10.76
C LEU A 196 -7.37 22.27 -12.29
N ASP A 197 -7.12 23.49 -12.74
CA ASP A 197 -6.92 23.90 -14.13
C ASP A 197 -5.64 23.34 -14.76
N LYS A 198 -4.66 22.95 -13.93
CA LYS A 198 -3.38 22.41 -14.39
C LYS A 198 -3.36 20.91 -14.63
N ILE A 199 -4.44 20.21 -14.29
CA ILE A 199 -4.52 18.77 -14.58
C ILE A 199 -4.49 18.62 -16.11
N PRO A 200 -3.51 17.92 -16.72
CA PRO A 200 -3.50 17.69 -18.17
C PRO A 200 -4.64 16.72 -18.51
N LEU A 201 -5.84 17.27 -18.66
CA LEU A 201 -7.05 16.53 -18.97
C LEU A 201 -7.08 16.30 -20.50
N ARG A 202 -6.91 15.06 -20.97
CA ARG A 202 -6.87 14.72 -22.40
C ARG A 202 -8.22 14.82 -23.14
N GLN A 203 -9.31 15.19 -22.48
CA GLN A 203 -10.66 15.32 -23.09
C GLN A 203 -11.42 16.47 -22.43
N GLU A 204 -12.10 17.29 -23.22
CA GLU A 204 -12.73 18.53 -22.75
C GLU A 204 -14.09 18.31 -22.03
N ASP A 205 -14.70 17.13 -22.12
CA ASP A 205 -16.11 16.93 -21.71
C ASP A 205 -16.36 16.16 -20.40
N ASP A 206 -15.35 15.49 -19.81
CA ASP A 206 -15.54 14.80 -18.52
C ASP A 206 -15.16 15.70 -17.33
N SER A 207 -15.99 15.71 -16.28
CA SER A 207 -15.63 16.32 -14.99
C SER A 207 -14.31 15.74 -14.45
N ILE A 208 -13.59 16.49 -13.59
CA ILE A 208 -12.35 16.01 -12.97
C ILE A 208 -12.60 14.69 -12.22
N ASP A 209 -13.72 14.60 -11.49
CA ASP A 209 -14.13 13.39 -10.79
C ASP A 209 -14.41 12.23 -11.78
N GLY A 210 -14.98 12.50 -12.97
CA GLY A 210 -15.21 11.49 -14.02
C GLY A 210 -13.93 10.95 -14.65
N LYS A 211 -12.94 11.81 -14.89
CA LYS A 211 -11.61 11.39 -15.38
C LYS A 211 -10.86 10.59 -14.33
N MET A 212 -10.97 11.00 -13.07
CA MET A 212 -10.39 10.27 -11.95
C MET A 212 -11.02 8.90 -11.75
N PHE A 213 -12.34 8.80 -11.90
CA PHE A 213 -13.04 7.52 -11.95
C PHE A 213 -12.47 6.60 -13.04
N ASN A 214 -12.35 7.10 -14.28
CA ASN A 214 -11.78 6.32 -15.40
C ASN A 214 -10.32 5.91 -15.19
N ALA A 215 -9.54 6.72 -14.47
CA ALA A 215 -8.16 6.39 -14.11
C ALA A 215 -8.11 5.29 -13.04
N CYS A 216 -8.93 5.43 -11.99
CA CYS A 216 -8.96 4.50 -10.86
C CYS A 216 -9.55 3.13 -11.21
N ILE A 217 -10.56 3.09 -12.07
CA ILE A 217 -11.22 1.83 -12.46
C ILE A 217 -10.27 0.89 -13.20
N ARG A 218 -9.23 1.44 -13.86
CA ARG A 218 -8.19 0.68 -14.55
C ARG A 218 -7.08 0.21 -13.62
N SER A 219 -6.97 0.79 -12.42
CA SER A 219 -5.86 0.54 -11.50
C SER A 219 -6.24 -0.30 -10.28
N SER A 220 -7.23 -1.20 -10.41
CA SER A 220 -7.64 -2.26 -9.46
C SER A 220 -7.95 -1.86 -8.00
N GLY A 221 -7.82 -0.58 -7.63
CA GLY A 221 -7.94 -0.09 -6.26
C GLY A 221 -9.37 0.24 -5.83
N THR A 222 -9.58 0.33 -4.51
CA THR A 222 -10.86 0.71 -3.88
C THR A 222 -11.28 2.17 -4.12
N SER A 223 -10.40 3.00 -4.68
CA SER A 223 -10.63 4.44 -4.87
C SER A 223 -11.66 4.78 -5.95
N TRP A 224 -12.03 3.85 -6.84
CA TRP A 224 -13.05 4.13 -7.85
C TRP A 224 -14.42 4.42 -7.22
N GLU A 225 -14.77 3.77 -6.10
CA GLU A 225 -16.03 3.97 -5.39
C GLU A 225 -16.14 5.40 -4.86
N TYR A 226 -15.03 5.94 -4.36
CA TYR A 226 -14.93 7.32 -3.92
C TYR A 226 -15.27 8.29 -5.05
N PHE A 227 -14.67 8.11 -6.24
CA PHE A 227 -14.94 8.99 -7.38
C PHE A 227 -16.34 8.77 -7.97
N TRP A 228 -16.82 7.53 -8.00
CA TRP A 228 -18.18 7.19 -8.44
C TRP A 228 -19.24 7.97 -7.66
N ASN A 229 -19.14 7.96 -6.33
CA ASN A 229 -20.09 8.65 -5.45
C ASN A 229 -20.08 10.17 -5.57
N ARG A 230 -19.11 10.75 -6.29
CA ARG A 230 -19.02 12.19 -6.56
C ARG A 230 -19.54 12.58 -7.95
N LEU A 231 -19.82 11.61 -8.82
CA LEU A 231 -20.41 11.85 -10.13
C LEU A 231 -21.90 12.20 -9.97
N SER A 232 -22.41 13.04 -10.87
CA SER A 232 -23.87 13.24 -10.95
C SER A 232 -24.55 11.96 -11.42
N PRO A 233 -25.83 11.74 -11.08
CA PRO A 233 -26.58 10.55 -11.51
C PRO A 233 -26.53 10.29 -13.02
N ASP A 234 -26.62 11.35 -13.84
CA ASP A 234 -26.55 11.23 -15.30
C ASP A 234 -25.19 10.73 -15.78
N ILE A 235 -24.10 11.18 -15.15
CA ILE A 235 -22.75 10.73 -15.49
C ILE A 235 -22.53 9.30 -14.99
N GLN A 236 -23.02 8.95 -13.81
CA GLN A 236 -22.99 7.57 -13.32
C GLN A 236 -23.70 6.63 -14.30
N LEU A 237 -24.91 6.99 -14.75
CA LEU A 237 -25.67 6.20 -15.72
C LEU A 237 -24.90 6.06 -17.03
N GLN A 238 -24.34 7.14 -17.57
CA GLN A 238 -23.53 7.07 -18.79
C GLN A 238 -22.32 6.15 -18.61
N LYS A 239 -21.55 6.30 -17.52
CA LYS A 239 -20.40 5.43 -17.24
C LYS A 239 -20.81 3.97 -17.05
N ALA A 240 -21.96 3.70 -16.41
CA ALA A 240 -22.50 2.34 -16.31
C ALA A 240 -22.82 1.74 -17.68
N LEU A 241 -23.45 2.51 -18.55
CA LEU A 241 -23.74 2.09 -19.92
C LEU A 241 -22.45 1.84 -20.71
N ASP A 242 -21.45 2.72 -20.58
CA ASP A 242 -20.14 2.54 -21.22
C ASP A 242 -19.44 1.26 -20.73
N MET A 243 -19.56 0.92 -19.45
CA MET A 243 -19.00 -0.31 -18.88
C MET A 243 -19.72 -1.56 -19.41
N VAL A 244 -21.04 -1.51 -19.58
CA VAL A 244 -21.83 -2.67 -20.04
C VAL A 244 -21.76 -2.86 -21.56
N TYR A 245 -21.82 -1.77 -22.33
CA TYR A 245 -22.01 -1.81 -23.78
C TYR A 245 -20.77 -1.39 -24.58
N GLY A 246 -19.73 -0.85 -23.94
CA GLY A 246 -18.58 -0.25 -24.61
C GLY A 246 -17.55 -1.20 -25.25
N GLY A 247 -17.71 -2.52 -25.14
CA GLY A 247 -16.79 -3.52 -25.73
C GLY A 247 -15.39 -3.60 -25.10
N GLU A 248 -14.83 -4.82 -25.02
CA GLU A 248 -13.56 -5.27 -24.38
C GLU A 248 -13.30 -4.85 -22.91
N LYS A 249 -13.97 -3.83 -22.36
CA LYS A 249 -13.75 -3.29 -21.00
C LYS A 249 -14.83 -3.68 -19.97
N GLY A 250 -15.94 -4.29 -20.40
CA GLY A 250 -17.04 -4.70 -19.52
C GLY A 250 -16.80 -5.97 -18.71
N GLU A 251 -15.81 -6.80 -19.10
CA GLU A 251 -15.55 -8.07 -18.42
C GLU A 251 -14.82 -7.92 -17.07
N LEU A 252 -14.21 -6.76 -16.79
CA LEU A 252 -13.39 -6.56 -15.59
C LEU A 252 -14.18 -6.20 -14.32
N ILE A 253 -15.46 -5.81 -14.44
CA ILE A 253 -16.24 -5.25 -13.33
C ILE A 253 -17.35 -6.20 -12.87
N LEU A 254 -17.77 -7.14 -13.72
CA LEU A 254 -18.80 -8.13 -13.39
C LEU A 254 -18.25 -9.43 -12.79
N ARG A 255 -16.95 -9.50 -12.49
CA ARG A 255 -16.32 -10.61 -11.74
C ARG A 255 -15.92 -10.15 -10.34
N LYS A 256 -16.91 -10.01 -9.46
CA LYS A 256 -16.75 -10.16 -8.01
C LYS A 256 -17.80 -11.14 -7.52
#